data_AF-A0A8H3U4A0-F1
#
_entry.id   AF-A0A8H3U4A0-F1
#
_cell.length_a   1.000
_cell.length_b   1.000
_cell.length_c   1.000
_cell.angle_alpha   90.00
_cell.angle_beta   90.00
_cell.angle_gamma   90.00
#
_symmetry.space_group_name_H-M   'P 1'
#
loop_
_entity.id
_entity.type
_entity.pdbx_description
1 polymer ?
#
loop_
_entity_poly.entity_id
_entity_poly.type
_entity_poly.pdbx_seq_one_letter_code
_entity_poly.pdbx_strand_id
1 'polypeptide(L)'
;MVVDGALALASKRNVPVRYNRDHVAKALEAMVKFSEVRARRERVFYKNRMSGNRERQIEADRLLVEQNQHLLPIELRDVTLKESHIDQEESMLMDEEEMDVDMEVEVEEKEEVAPLKSAMKKTKKTKQTKQVKMKVGGGFEQE
;
A
#
# COMPACT_ATOMS: atom_id res chain seq x y z
N MET A 1 11.65 -2.61 12.34
CA MET A 1 11.37 -2.13 13.71
C MET A 1 12.31 -2.85 14.67
N VAL A 2 13.07 -2.13 15.50
CA VAL A 2 14.09 -2.74 16.39
C VAL A 2 13.53 -3.11 17.76
N VAL A 3 12.54 -2.34 18.25
CA VAL A 3 11.92 -2.54 19.56
C VAL A 3 10.42 -2.75 19.35
N ASP A 4 9.91 -3.97 19.58
CA ASP A 4 8.49 -4.30 19.55
C ASP A 4 8.17 -5.39 20.59
N GLY A 5 6.99 -5.30 21.21
CA GLY A 5 6.49 -6.32 22.14
C GLY A 5 6.29 -7.68 21.46
N ALA A 6 5.96 -7.72 20.16
CA ALA A 6 5.82 -8.97 19.41
C ALA A 6 7.16 -9.75 19.30
N LEU A 7 8.30 -9.05 19.32
CA LEU A 7 9.63 -9.68 19.26
C LEU A 7 10.03 -10.35 20.58
N ALA A 8 9.48 -9.91 21.73
CA ALA A 8 9.82 -10.46 23.04
C ALA A 8 9.40 -11.94 23.23
N LEU A 9 8.43 -12.40 22.45
CA LEU A 9 7.90 -13.77 22.50
C LEU A 9 8.87 -14.81 21.92
N ALA A 10 9.83 -14.40 21.10
CA ALA A 10 10.88 -15.26 20.54
C ALA A 10 12.08 -15.47 21.49
N SER A 11 11.98 -14.99 22.74
CA SER A 11 13.05 -15.13 23.74
C SER A 11 13.30 -16.59 24.13
N LYS A 12 14.57 -16.94 24.33
CA LYS A 12 14.97 -18.27 24.80
C LYS A 12 14.45 -18.50 26.23
N ARG A 13 13.77 -19.63 26.45
CA ARG A 13 13.34 -20.10 27.77
C ARG A 13 14.32 -21.17 28.28
N ASN A 14 14.97 -20.92 29.41
CA ASN A 14 15.94 -21.85 30.01
C ASN A 14 15.35 -22.74 31.12
N VAL A 15 14.07 -22.56 31.47
CA VAL A 15 13.37 -23.35 32.48
C VAL A 15 12.29 -24.18 31.77
N PRO A 16 12.39 -25.51 31.76
CA PRO A 16 11.36 -26.36 31.16
C PRO A 16 10.11 -26.39 32.04
N VAL A 17 8.95 -26.51 31.39
CA VAL A 17 7.64 -26.68 32.05
C VAL A 17 7.08 -28.05 31.64
N ARG A 18 6.31 -28.69 32.54
CA ARG A 18 5.63 -29.95 32.20
C ARG A 18 4.68 -29.76 31.02
N TYR A 19 4.57 -30.79 30.19
CA TYR A 19 3.62 -30.80 29.09
C TYR A 19 2.18 -30.64 29.60
N ASN A 20 1.46 -29.70 28.99
CA ASN A 20 0.03 -29.53 29.15
C ASN A 20 -0.56 -29.24 27.76
N ARG A 21 -1.51 -30.08 27.33
CA ARG A 21 -2.13 -30.00 26.00
C ARG A 21 -2.78 -28.64 25.75
N ASP A 22 -3.51 -28.10 26.73
CA ASP A 22 -4.23 -26.84 26.58
C ASP A 22 -3.27 -25.65 26.46
N HIS A 23 -2.13 -25.72 27.14
CA HIS A 23 -1.07 -24.72 27.03
C HIS A 23 -0.43 -24.74 25.66
N VAL A 24 -0.12 -25.94 25.12
CA VAL A 24 0.48 -26.08 23.79
C VAL A 24 -0.48 -25.61 22.70
N ALA A 25 -1.77 -25.99 22.78
CA ALA A 25 -2.79 -25.57 21.82
C ALA A 25 -2.91 -24.03 21.77
N LYS A 26 -3.04 -23.37 22.93
CA LYS A 26 -3.10 -21.91 23.03
C LYS A 26 -1.82 -21.24 22.53
N ALA A 27 -0.66 -21.85 22.78
CA ALA A 27 0.61 -21.32 22.30
C ALA A 27 0.69 -21.33 20.76
N LEU A 28 0.24 -22.42 20.11
CA LEU A 28 0.20 -22.51 18.65
C LEU A 28 -0.73 -21.46 18.05
N GLU A 29 -1.94 -21.29 18.60
CA GLU A 29 -2.87 -20.25 18.16
C GLU A 29 -2.30 -18.84 18.35
N ALA A 30 -1.64 -18.59 19.48
CA ALA A 30 -1.01 -17.31 19.76
C ALA A 30 0.13 -17.03 18.78
N MET A 31 0.97 -18.03 18.45
CA MET A 31 2.09 -17.87 17.51
C MET A 31 1.63 -17.37 16.14
N VAL A 32 0.53 -17.91 15.60
CA VAL A 32 -0.04 -17.46 14.32
C VAL A 32 -0.46 -15.99 14.42
N LYS A 33 -1.26 -15.64 15.43
CA LYS A 33 -1.72 -14.25 15.65
C LYS A 33 -0.57 -13.26 15.81
N PHE A 34 0.48 -13.63 16.55
CA PHE A 34 1.64 -12.76 16.74
C PHE A 34 2.45 -12.56 15.46
N SER A 35 2.54 -13.58 14.60
CA SER A 35 3.19 -13.44 13.29
C SER A 35 2.46 -12.45 12.39
N GLU A 36 1.13 -12.49 12.35
CA GLU A 36 0.30 -11.53 11.60
C GLU A 36 0.47 -10.11 12.13
N VAL A 37 0.37 -9.92 13.46
CA VAL A 37 0.53 -8.60 14.09
C VAL A 37 1.90 -8.02 13.80
N ARG A 38 2.96 -8.85 13.87
CA ARG A 38 4.31 -8.44 13.54
C ARG A 38 4.41 -7.99 12.08
N ALA A 39 3.89 -8.76 11.13
CA ALA A 39 3.91 -8.42 9.72
C ALA A 39 3.19 -7.10 9.43
N ARG A 40 2.00 -6.89 10.03
CA ARG A 40 1.25 -5.62 9.91
C ARG A 40 2.06 -4.44 10.45
N ARG A 41 2.68 -4.58 11.62
CA ARG A 41 3.51 -3.51 12.22
C ARG A 41 4.77 -3.22 11.41
N GLU A 42 5.42 -4.24 10.88
CA GLU A 42 6.60 -4.07 10.00
C GLU A 42 6.23 -3.33 8.71
N ARG A 43 5.06 -3.64 8.12
CA ARG A 43 4.52 -2.93 6.95
C ARG A 43 4.25 -1.45 7.27
N VAL A 44 3.56 -1.16 8.37
CA VAL A 44 3.31 0.22 8.81
C VAL A 44 4.61 0.97 9.08
N PHE A 45 5.58 0.33 9.74
CA PHE A 45 6.90 0.92 9.98
C PHE A 45 7.63 1.25 8.67
N TYR A 46 7.51 0.39 7.66
CA TYR A 46 8.08 0.66 6.33
C TYR A 46 7.38 1.83 5.64
N LYS A 47 6.04 1.86 5.64
CA LYS A 47 5.24 2.96 5.06
C LYS A 47 5.63 4.30 5.68
N ASN A 48 5.65 4.39 7.01
CA ASN A 48 6.05 5.60 7.74
C ASN A 48 7.52 5.99 7.54
N ARG A 49 8.39 5.03 7.22
CA ARG A 49 9.78 5.33 6.87
C ARG A 49 9.91 5.90 5.46
N MET A 50 9.03 5.50 4.54
CA MET A 50 9.04 5.93 3.14
C MET A 50 8.11 7.12 2.85
N SER A 51 7.24 7.49 3.80
CA SER A 51 6.43 8.71 3.71
C SER A 51 7.35 9.93 3.59
N GLY A 52 7.18 10.70 2.52
CA GLY A 52 8.03 11.85 2.18
C GLY A 52 9.15 11.56 1.16
N ASN A 53 9.29 10.33 0.66
CA ASN A 53 10.13 10.09 -0.52
C ASN A 53 9.50 10.72 -1.77
N ARG A 54 8.17 10.66 -1.92
CA ARG A 54 7.44 11.22 -3.06
C ARG A 54 7.59 12.74 -3.16
N GLU A 55 7.42 13.44 -2.05
CA GLU A 55 7.61 14.90 -1.99
C GLU A 55 9.04 15.28 -2.40
N ARG A 56 10.05 14.60 -1.86
CA ARG A 56 11.46 14.82 -2.24
C ARG A 56 11.74 14.51 -3.71
N GLN A 57 11.06 13.50 -4.29
CA GLN A 57 11.15 13.20 -5.72
C GLN A 57 10.54 14.34 -6.54
N ILE A 58 9.34 14.80 -6.21
CA ILE A 58 8.68 15.91 -6.90
C ILE A 58 9.53 17.19 -6.83
N GLU A 59 10.13 17.49 -5.68
CA GLU A 59 11.05 18.62 -5.53
C GLU A 59 12.31 18.48 -6.40
N ALA A 60 12.90 17.28 -6.43
CA ALA A 60 14.05 17.00 -7.28
C ALA A 60 13.70 17.06 -8.78
N ASP A 61 12.52 16.59 -9.17
CA ASP A 61 12.01 16.62 -10.53
C ASP A 61 11.73 18.07 -10.98
N ARG A 62 11.12 18.88 -10.11
CA ARG A 62 10.96 20.33 -10.34
C ARG A 62 12.30 21.01 -10.58
N LEU A 63 13.28 20.75 -9.70
CA LEU A 63 14.63 21.29 -9.85
C LEU A 63 15.30 20.83 -11.16
N LEU A 64 15.13 19.56 -11.53
CA LEU A 64 15.69 18.98 -12.75
C LEU A 64 15.14 19.68 -14.01
N VAL A 65 13.84 19.93 -14.05
CA VAL A 65 13.17 20.62 -15.17
C VAL A 65 13.62 22.09 -15.24
N GLU A 66 13.64 22.79 -14.11
CA GLU A 66 14.11 24.19 -14.03
C GLU A 66 15.54 24.36 -14.59
N GLN A 67 16.44 23.44 -14.25
CA GLN A 67 17.83 23.50 -14.71
C GLN A 67 18.01 23.11 -16.18
N ASN A 68 17.15 22.23 -16.70
CA ASN A 68 17.32 21.61 -18.02
C ASN A 68 16.25 22.00 -19.04
N GLN A 69 15.71 23.21 -18.93
CA GLN A 69 14.64 23.71 -19.79
C GLN A 69 14.95 23.65 -21.30
N HIS A 70 16.23 23.79 -21.64
CA HIS A 70 16.72 23.76 -23.03
C HIS A 70 16.57 22.40 -23.71
N LEU A 71 16.40 21.30 -22.95
CA LEU A 71 16.16 19.97 -23.49
C LEU A 71 14.69 19.74 -23.88
N LEU A 72 13.79 20.59 -23.38
CA LEU A 72 12.37 20.49 -23.71
C LEU A 72 12.07 21.09 -25.09
N PRO A 73 11.05 20.59 -25.80
CA PRO A 73 10.51 21.22 -27.00
C PRO A 73 10.17 22.69 -26.74
N ILE A 74 10.38 23.55 -27.73
CA ILE A 74 10.25 25.02 -27.58
C ILE A 74 8.87 25.43 -27.05
N GLU A 75 7.82 24.70 -27.42
CA GLU A 75 6.42 24.96 -27.02
C GLU A 75 6.16 24.77 -25.51
N LEU A 76 6.95 23.91 -24.86
CA LEU A 76 6.80 23.55 -23.44
C LEU A 76 7.76 24.33 -22.53
N ARG A 77 8.58 25.22 -23.11
CA ARG A 77 9.48 26.07 -22.34
C ARG A 77 8.71 27.23 -21.73
N ASP A 78 9.06 27.54 -20.50
CA ASP A 78 8.67 28.71 -19.71
C ASP A 78 7.16 28.83 -19.48
N VAL A 79 6.44 27.71 -19.61
CA VAL A 79 5.05 27.61 -19.21
C VAL A 79 4.99 27.79 -17.70
N THR A 80 4.69 29.01 -17.25
CA THR A 80 4.43 29.31 -15.84
C THR A 80 3.15 28.61 -15.43
N LEU A 81 3.29 27.45 -14.80
CA LEU A 81 2.21 26.53 -14.43
C LEU A 81 1.16 27.23 -13.56
N LYS A 82 -0.01 27.53 -14.15
CA LYS A 82 -1.26 27.80 -13.42
C LYS A 82 -1.99 26.51 -13.03
N GLU A 83 -1.44 25.34 -13.37
CA GLU A 83 -2.08 24.02 -13.27
C GLU A 83 -1.63 23.20 -12.05
N SER A 84 -0.72 23.73 -11.21
CA SER A 84 -0.15 23.03 -10.05
C SER A 84 -1.13 22.69 -8.92
N HIS A 85 -2.39 23.14 -9.01
CA HIS A 85 -3.44 22.80 -8.04
C HIS A 85 -4.09 21.43 -8.34
N ILE A 86 -4.17 21.04 -9.62
CA ILE A 86 -4.88 19.84 -10.04
C ILE A 86 -4.05 18.59 -9.70
N ASP A 87 -2.74 18.63 -9.96
CA ASP A 87 -1.83 17.49 -9.69
C ASP A 87 -1.69 17.18 -8.18
N GLN A 88 -1.82 18.20 -7.32
CA GLN A 88 -1.76 18.02 -5.87
C GLN A 88 -3.01 17.29 -5.36
N GLU A 89 -4.19 17.71 -5.80
CA GLU A 89 -5.46 17.06 -5.45
C GLU A 89 -5.53 15.63 -5.98
N GLU A 90 -5.12 15.40 -7.23
CA GLU A 90 -5.13 14.06 -7.85
C GLU A 90 -4.13 13.11 -7.17
N SER A 91 -2.98 13.63 -6.72
CA SER A 91 -2.00 12.83 -5.97
C SER A 91 -2.48 12.46 -4.55
N MET A 92 -3.23 13.33 -3.88
CA MET A 92 -3.82 13.04 -2.57
C MET A 92 -4.95 12.02 -2.70
N LEU A 93 -5.78 12.12 -3.74
CA LEU A 93 -6.82 11.15 -4.06
C LEU A 93 -6.25 9.75 -4.36
N MET A 94 -5.12 9.67 -5.08
CA MET A 94 -4.46 8.38 -5.31
C MET A 94 -3.88 7.74 -4.04
N ASP A 95 -3.31 8.54 -3.12
CA ASP A 95 -2.81 8.00 -1.85
C ASP A 95 -3.95 7.47 -0.96
N GLU A 96 -5.12 8.12 -0.99
CA GLU A 96 -6.32 7.67 -0.26
C GLU A 96 -6.89 6.38 -0.89
N GLU A 97 -6.98 6.31 -2.21
CA GLU A 97 -7.42 5.11 -2.93
C GLU A 97 -6.44 3.93 -2.79
N GLU A 98 -5.12 4.14 -2.84
CA GLU A 98 -4.15 3.06 -2.61
C GLU A 98 -4.18 2.53 -1.17
N MET A 99 -4.43 3.39 -0.18
CA MET A 99 -4.64 2.95 1.20
C MET A 99 -5.92 2.15 1.39
N ASP A 100 -7.01 2.54 0.71
CA ASP A 100 -8.28 1.82 0.76
C ASP A 100 -8.18 0.45 0.08
N VAL A 101 -7.49 0.34 -1.07
CA VAL A 101 -7.28 -0.95 -1.77
C VAL A 101 -6.45 -1.92 -0.93
N ASP A 102 -5.37 -1.44 -0.30
CA ASP A 102 -4.55 -2.28 0.60
C ASP A 102 -5.37 -2.76 1.81
N MET A 103 -6.30 -1.94 2.31
CA MET A 103 -7.17 -2.31 3.43
C MET A 103 -8.27 -3.28 2.99
N GLU A 104 -8.83 -3.12 1.80
CA GLU A 104 -9.82 -4.03 1.21
C GLU A 104 -9.23 -5.42 0.94
N VAL A 105 -8.05 -5.50 0.32
CA VAL A 105 -7.35 -6.77 0.08
C VAL A 105 -7.02 -7.47 1.40
N GLU A 106 -6.62 -6.70 2.43
CA GLU A 106 -6.40 -7.26 3.77
C GLU A 106 -7.68 -7.78 4.45
N VAL A 107 -8.86 -7.23 4.14
CA VAL A 107 -10.14 -7.71 4.68
C VAL A 107 -10.58 -8.97 3.94
N GLU A 108 -10.43 -9.02 2.62
CA GLU A 108 -10.74 -10.22 1.83
C GLU A 108 -9.84 -11.41 2.20
N GLU A 109 -8.53 -11.19 2.37
CA GLU A 109 -7.62 -12.25 2.84
C GLU A 109 -7.98 -12.77 4.24
N LYS A 110 -8.54 -11.92 5.12
CA LYS A 110 -9.01 -12.33 6.46
C LYS A 110 -10.36 -13.05 6.42
N GLU A 111 -11.23 -12.71 5.48
CA GLU A 111 -12.52 -13.38 5.26
C GLU A 111 -12.33 -14.80 4.68
N GLU A 112 -11.34 -15.01 3.80
CA GLU A 112 -11.09 -16.34 3.20
C GLU A 112 -10.56 -17.40 4.19
N VAL A 113 -9.92 -17.00 5.30
CA VAL A 113 -9.42 -17.93 6.34
C VAL A 113 -10.49 -18.34 7.37
N ALA A 114 -11.70 -17.78 7.32
CA ALA A 114 -12.81 -18.18 8.18
C ALA A 114 -13.72 -19.20 7.44
N PRO A 115 -13.99 -20.40 7.99
CA PRO A 115 -14.80 -21.37 7.27
C PRO A 115 -16.27 -20.92 7.24
N LEU A 116 -16.70 -20.53 6.03
CA LEU A 116 -18.04 -20.59 5.43
C LEU A 116 -19.18 -21.00 6.39
N LYS A 117 -19.91 -20.01 6.94
CA LYS A 117 -21.37 -20.08 7.10
C LYS A 117 -22.02 -18.69 6.99
N SER A 118 -22.54 -18.42 5.81
CA SER A 118 -23.91 -17.98 5.53
C SER A 118 -23.93 -16.99 4.35
N ALA A 119 -24.71 -17.37 3.34
CA ALA A 119 -24.84 -16.68 2.08
C ALA A 119 -25.58 -15.35 2.27
N MET A 120 -24.94 -14.24 1.88
CA MET A 120 -25.65 -13.03 1.48
C MET A 120 -24.92 -12.34 0.31
N LYS A 121 -25.51 -12.57 -0.86
CA LYS A 121 -25.43 -11.87 -2.16
C LYS A 121 -24.71 -10.50 -2.15
N LYS A 122 -23.44 -10.45 -2.62
CA LYS A 122 -22.81 -9.20 -3.09
C LYS A 122 -23.19 -8.99 -4.56
N THR A 123 -23.92 -7.92 -4.88
CA THR A 123 -24.23 -7.50 -6.25
C THR A 123 -22.98 -6.88 -6.88
N LYS A 124 -22.31 -7.61 -7.78
CA LYS A 124 -21.22 -7.07 -8.60
C LYS A 124 -21.78 -6.02 -9.55
N LYS A 125 -21.47 -4.73 -9.33
CA LYS A 125 -21.58 -3.71 -10.37
C LYS A 125 -20.41 -3.90 -11.33
N THR A 126 -20.69 -4.45 -12.51
CA THR A 126 -19.76 -4.51 -13.64
C THR A 126 -19.54 -3.08 -14.16
N LYS A 127 -18.45 -2.42 -13.76
CA LYS A 127 -17.93 -1.27 -14.52
C LYS A 127 -17.27 -1.83 -15.78
N GLN A 128 -17.85 -1.53 -16.95
CA GLN A 128 -17.20 -1.81 -18.22
C GLN A 128 -15.99 -0.88 -18.34
N THR A 129 -14.79 -1.42 -18.13
CA THR A 129 -13.55 -0.70 -18.47
C THR A 129 -13.40 -0.74 -19.98
N LYS A 130 -13.63 0.38 -20.67
CA LYS A 130 -13.22 0.54 -22.07
C LYS A 130 -11.71 0.35 -22.13
N GLN A 131 -11.25 -0.72 -22.77
CA GLN A 131 -9.82 -0.91 -23.01
C GLN A 131 -9.38 0.10 -24.06
N VAL A 132 -8.60 1.11 -23.67
CA VAL A 132 -7.91 1.94 -24.65
C VAL A 132 -6.51 1.38 -24.86
N LYS A 133 -6.20 0.97 -26.09
CA LYS A 133 -4.84 0.59 -26.48
C LYS A 133 -4.02 1.84 -26.70
N MET A 134 -2.93 1.98 -25.95
CA MET A 134 -1.91 2.99 -26.20
C MET A 134 -1.24 2.72 -27.55
N LYS A 135 -1.31 3.68 -28.47
CA LYS A 135 -0.51 3.70 -29.69
C LYS A 135 0.74 4.55 -29.43
N VAL A 136 1.89 4.08 -29.92
CA VAL A 136 3.17 4.80 -29.87
C VAL A 136 2.96 6.17 -30.54
N GLY A 137 3.06 7.25 -29.77
CA GLY A 137 2.81 8.62 -30.25
C GLY A 137 1.76 9.44 -29.48
N GLY A 138 1.23 8.96 -28.35
CA GLY A 138 0.59 9.83 -27.36
C GLY A 138 -0.77 10.44 -27.73
N GLY A 139 -1.75 9.59 -28.08
CA GLY A 139 -3.16 10.00 -28.19
C GLY A 139 -4.12 8.82 -27.98
N PHE A 140 -5.29 9.10 -27.37
CA PHE A 140 -6.36 8.14 -27.10
C PHE A 140 -7.58 8.47 -27.99
N GLU A 141 -8.01 7.57 -28.88
CA GLU A 141 -9.30 7.65 -29.59
C GLU A 141 -10.37 6.83 -28.85
N GLN A 142 -11.58 7.36 -28.71
CA GLN A 142 -12.73 6.67 -28.11
C GLN A 142 -13.66 6.11 -29.20
N GLU A 143 -13.98 4.81 -29.14
CA GLU A 143 -15.23 4.20 -29.64
C GLU A 143 -16.15 3.90 -28.46
#